data_AF-A0AAU7DEF0-F1
#
_entry.id   AF-A0AAU7DEF0-F1
#
_cell.length_a   1.000
_cell.length_b   1.000
_cell.length_c   1.000
_cell.angle_alpha   90.00
_cell.angle_beta   90.00
_cell.angle_gamma   90.00
#
_symmetry.space_group_name_H-M   'P 1'
#
loop_
_entity.id
_entity.type
_entity.pdbx_description
1 polymer ?
#
loop_
_entity_poly.entity_id
_entity_poly.type
_entity_poly.pdbx_seq_one_letter_code
_entity_poly.pdbx_strand_id
1 'polypeptide(L)'
;MEDQALKWWHVRWGLAGRIISRFAIVSGKLIGLLFLVGAVGWGVLYLLQPWLSSQHLGKIDPQLSIIPVSISNKAESPLSNSNIEHYGFIFRLPNKGIARTIEQTTLVRFPNGMLEFPRPERYEDSLVFASTHNDEHVEKLLGREMLHSQFKLMQVAMLATPEQVKWWRFRSSQNERASLLLVLKFIALTESSPVHALTIRPVYTISSGEFHGFQVGNPDVPPYEARIDLYDGADRHLAFDIWGGEGHGQVLTQEEINAMVASIRPASDH
;
A
#
# COMPACT_ATOMS: atom_id res chain seq x y z
N MET A 1 -67.21 -23.04 -51.72
CA MET A 1 -65.89 -23.50 -51.22
C MET A 1 -65.05 -22.34 -50.67
N GLU A 2 -65.12 -21.14 -51.25
CA GLU A 2 -64.40 -19.94 -50.77
C GLU A 2 -64.70 -19.52 -49.33
N ASP A 3 -65.97 -19.47 -48.91
CA ASP A 3 -66.35 -19.03 -47.55
C ASP A 3 -65.81 -19.93 -46.43
N GLN A 4 -65.68 -21.23 -46.70
CA GLN A 4 -65.05 -22.15 -45.74
C GLN A 4 -63.55 -21.88 -45.63
N ALA A 5 -62.86 -21.62 -46.74
CA ALA A 5 -61.43 -21.30 -46.73
C ALA A 5 -61.14 -20.00 -45.96
N LEU A 6 -61.98 -18.98 -46.12
CA LEU A 6 -61.88 -17.71 -45.37
C LEU A 6 -62.08 -17.89 -43.87
N LYS A 7 -63.04 -18.72 -43.46
CA LYS A 7 -63.30 -19.03 -42.04
C LYS A 7 -62.14 -19.79 -41.40
N TRP A 8 -61.57 -20.77 -42.11
CA TRP A 8 -60.38 -21.51 -41.67
C TRP A 8 -59.14 -20.62 -41.57
N TRP A 9 -59.03 -19.64 -42.47
CA TRP A 9 -57.96 -18.64 -42.45
C TRP A 9 -58.02 -17.77 -41.19
N HIS A 10 -59.18 -17.21 -40.84
CA HIS A 10 -59.35 -16.43 -39.61
C HIS A 10 -59.07 -17.22 -38.33
N VAL A 11 -59.49 -18.49 -38.26
CA VAL A 11 -59.23 -19.36 -37.10
C VAL A 11 -57.73 -19.63 -36.94
N ARG A 12 -57.00 -19.87 -38.04
CA ARG A 12 -55.54 -20.07 -38.02
C ARG A 12 -54.79 -18.84 -37.54
N TRP A 13 -55.15 -17.64 -38.01
CA TRP A 13 -54.54 -16.40 -37.55
C TRP A 13 -54.86 -16.07 -36.09
N GLY A 14 -56.08 -16.36 -35.62
CA GLY A 14 -56.44 -16.21 -34.22
C GLY A 14 -55.73 -17.21 -33.28
N LEU A 15 -55.34 -18.39 -33.77
CA LEU A 15 -54.49 -19.33 -33.03
C LEU A 15 -53.03 -18.88 -33.04
N ALA A 16 -52.50 -18.49 -34.20
CA ALA A 16 -51.14 -17.97 -34.35
C ALA A 16 -50.90 -16.74 -33.47
N GLY A 17 -51.83 -15.78 -33.46
CA GLY A 17 -51.76 -14.60 -32.60
C GLY A 17 -51.77 -14.93 -31.10
N ARG A 18 -52.57 -15.92 -30.67
CA ARG A 18 -52.55 -16.40 -29.28
C ARG A 18 -51.25 -17.09 -28.90
N ILE A 19 -50.65 -17.84 -29.83
CA ILE A 19 -49.35 -18.49 -29.64
C ILE A 19 -48.25 -17.44 -29.52
N ILE A 20 -48.18 -16.49 -30.47
CA ILE A 20 -47.21 -15.39 -30.46
C ILE A 20 -47.35 -14.53 -29.20
N SER A 21 -48.58 -14.18 -28.79
CA SER A 21 -48.83 -13.43 -27.56
C SER A 21 -48.35 -14.19 -26.30
N ARG A 22 -48.59 -15.50 -26.23
CA ARG A 22 -48.07 -16.34 -25.13
C ARG A 22 -46.54 -16.40 -25.13
N PHE A 23 -45.91 -16.55 -26.30
CA PHE A 23 -44.45 -16.51 -26.41
C PHE A 23 -43.87 -15.15 -26.02
N ALA A 24 -44.51 -14.04 -26.42
CA ALA A 24 -44.10 -12.69 -26.03
C ALA A 24 -44.21 -12.47 -24.50
N ILE A 25 -45.28 -12.95 -23.87
CA ILE A 25 -45.45 -12.87 -22.40
C ILE A 25 -44.39 -13.72 -21.69
N VAL A 26 -44.13 -14.94 -22.16
CA VAL A 26 -43.13 -15.83 -21.55
C VAL A 26 -41.72 -15.26 -21.72
N SER A 27 -41.35 -14.82 -22.92
CA SER A 27 -40.05 -14.19 -23.18
C SER A 27 -39.87 -12.89 -22.39
N GLY A 28 -40.90 -12.03 -22.32
CA GLY A 28 -40.88 -10.83 -21.49
C GLY A 28 -40.66 -11.14 -20.00
N LYS A 29 -41.29 -12.19 -19.47
CA LYS A 29 -41.05 -12.66 -18.09
C LYS A 29 -39.63 -13.18 -17.88
N LEU A 30 -39.09 -13.94 -18.85
CA LEU A 30 -37.72 -14.45 -18.78
C LEU A 30 -36.70 -13.30 -18.82
N ILE A 31 -36.88 -12.34 -19.72
CA ILE A 31 -36.03 -11.16 -19.82
C ILE A 31 -36.10 -10.34 -18.52
N GLY A 32 -37.31 -10.09 -18.01
CA GLY A 32 -37.50 -9.38 -16.75
C GLY A 32 -36.83 -10.08 -15.56
N LEU A 33 -36.94 -11.42 -15.49
CA LEU A 33 -36.26 -12.22 -14.47
C LEU A 33 -34.73 -12.12 -14.59
N LEU A 34 -34.18 -12.18 -15.80
CA LEU A 34 -32.74 -12.03 -16.03
C LEU A 34 -32.24 -10.65 -15.60
N PHE A 35 -32.97 -9.58 -15.91
CA PHE A 35 -32.63 -8.22 -15.45
C PHE A 35 -32.68 -8.12 -13.92
N LEU A 36 -33.68 -8.72 -13.27
CA LEU A 36 -33.78 -8.72 -11.83
C LEU A 36 -32.60 -9.45 -11.19
N VAL A 37 -32.27 -10.65 -11.68
CA VAL A 37 -31.11 -11.42 -11.22
C VAL A 37 -29.81 -10.65 -11.42
N GLY A 38 -29.65 -10.00 -12.59
CA GLY A 38 -28.50 -9.14 -12.87
C GLY A 38 -28.39 -7.95 -11.91
N ALA A 39 -29.49 -7.25 -11.64
CA ALA A 39 -29.53 -6.11 -10.74
C ALA A 39 -29.22 -6.52 -9.29
N VAL A 40 -29.79 -7.64 -8.81
CA VAL A 40 -29.51 -8.18 -7.48
C VAL A 40 -28.04 -8.61 -7.38
N GLY A 41 -27.54 -9.32 -8.40
CA GLY A 41 -26.14 -9.74 -8.45
C GLY A 41 -25.18 -8.55 -8.42
N TRP A 42 -25.45 -7.51 -9.21
CA TRP A 42 -24.67 -6.28 -9.20
C TRP A 42 -24.72 -5.57 -7.84
N GLY A 43 -25.90 -5.46 -7.24
CA GLY A 43 -26.07 -4.89 -5.90
C GLY A 43 -25.27 -5.63 -4.83
N VAL A 44 -25.27 -6.96 -4.86
CA VAL A 44 -24.47 -7.78 -3.94
C VAL A 44 -22.98 -7.57 -4.14
N LEU A 45 -22.50 -7.57 -5.40
CA LEU A 45 -21.09 -7.31 -5.71
C LEU A 45 -20.66 -5.92 -5.26
N TYR A 46 -21.49 -4.92 -5.49
CA TYR A 46 -21.25 -3.54 -5.06
C TYR A 46 -21.12 -3.43 -3.54
N LEU A 47 -22.00 -4.09 -2.78
CA LEU A 47 -21.95 -4.11 -1.32
C LEU A 47 -20.74 -4.86 -0.75
N LEU A 48 -20.29 -5.90 -1.46
CA LEU A 48 -19.13 -6.71 -1.10
C LEU A 48 -17.80 -6.16 -1.62
N GLN A 49 -17.80 -5.15 -2.49
CA GLN A 49 -16.63 -4.68 -3.20
C GLN A 49 -15.44 -4.38 -2.27
N PRO A 50 -15.57 -3.66 -1.14
CA PRO A 50 -14.43 -3.40 -0.26
C PRO A 50 -13.79 -4.67 0.27
N TRP A 51 -14.60 -5.66 0.64
CA TRP A 51 -14.10 -6.96 1.12
C TRP A 51 -13.45 -7.76 0.00
N LEU A 52 -14.09 -7.86 -1.17
CA LEU A 52 -13.53 -8.57 -2.32
C LEU A 52 -12.19 -7.97 -2.75
N SER A 53 -12.11 -6.65 -2.87
CA SER A 53 -10.88 -5.95 -3.25
C SER A 53 -9.77 -6.13 -2.22
N SER A 54 -10.05 -5.96 -0.92
CA SER A 54 -9.03 -6.13 0.13
C SER A 54 -8.53 -7.58 0.24
N GLN A 55 -9.40 -8.57 0.10
CA GLN A 55 -9.00 -9.98 0.10
C GLN A 55 -8.24 -10.37 -1.16
N HIS A 56 -8.60 -9.81 -2.31
CA HIS A 56 -7.85 -10.00 -3.55
C HIS A 56 -6.46 -9.37 -3.45
N LEU A 57 -6.37 -8.15 -2.93
CA LEU A 57 -5.12 -7.44 -2.73
C LEU A 57 -4.18 -8.20 -1.76
N GLY A 58 -4.70 -8.69 -0.62
CA GLY A 58 -3.92 -9.52 0.31
C GLY A 58 -3.47 -10.87 -0.26
N LYS A 59 -4.17 -11.41 -1.27
CA LYS A 59 -3.72 -12.60 -2.01
C LYS A 59 -2.61 -12.29 -3.01
N ILE A 60 -2.65 -11.10 -3.62
CA ILE A 60 -1.61 -10.64 -4.55
C ILE A 60 -0.34 -10.31 -3.78
N ASP A 61 -0.46 -9.59 -2.65
CA ASP A 61 0.65 -9.22 -1.79
C ASP A 61 0.43 -9.69 -0.34
N PRO A 62 0.98 -10.87 0.02
CA PRO A 62 0.88 -11.41 1.37
C PRO A 62 1.53 -10.53 2.45
N GLN A 63 2.40 -9.57 2.09
CA GLN A 63 3.00 -8.64 3.05
C GLN A 63 1.97 -7.74 3.73
N LEU A 64 0.80 -7.56 3.12
CA LEU A 64 -0.27 -6.74 3.69
C LEU A 64 -0.83 -7.30 5.00
N SER A 65 -0.69 -8.61 5.23
CA SER A 65 -1.06 -9.24 6.50
C SER A 65 0.03 -9.14 7.58
N ILE A 66 1.24 -8.67 7.26
CA ILE A 66 2.34 -8.51 8.22
C ILE A 66 2.11 -7.24 9.04
N ILE A 67 2.15 -7.35 10.36
CA ILE A 67 2.15 -6.18 11.25
C ILE A 67 3.58 -5.87 11.70
N PRO A 68 3.95 -4.59 11.86
CA PRO A 68 5.26 -4.21 12.37
C PRO A 68 5.54 -4.80 13.76
N VAL A 69 6.76 -5.28 13.98
CA VAL A 69 7.24 -5.78 15.28
C VAL A 69 8.46 -5.00 15.76
N SER A 70 8.75 -4.98 17.06
CA SER A 70 9.98 -4.32 17.56
C SER A 70 11.22 -5.06 17.08
N ILE A 71 12.27 -4.33 16.71
CA ILE A 71 13.60 -4.92 16.49
C ILE A 71 14.13 -5.48 17.82
N SER A 72 14.63 -6.73 17.78
CA SER A 72 15.14 -7.42 18.97
C SER A 72 16.53 -6.93 19.37
N ASN A 73 17.42 -6.69 18.39
CA ASN A 73 18.77 -6.18 18.65
C ASN A 73 18.74 -4.66 18.75
N LYS A 74 19.05 -4.12 19.94
CA LYS A 74 19.16 -2.68 20.22
C LYS A 74 20.60 -2.23 20.44
N ALA A 75 21.59 -3.11 20.25
CA ALA A 75 22.99 -2.73 20.37
C ALA A 75 23.38 -1.77 19.24
N GLU A 76 24.37 -0.94 19.52
CA GLU A 76 24.91 0.07 18.61
C GLU A 76 26.39 -0.20 18.35
N SER A 77 26.78 -0.26 17.08
CA SER A 77 28.17 -0.41 16.67
C SER A 77 28.91 0.93 16.63
N PRO A 78 30.25 0.96 16.81
CA PRO A 78 31.04 2.18 16.65
C PRO A 78 30.93 2.76 15.23
N LEU A 79 30.58 4.04 15.13
CA LEU A 79 30.50 4.77 13.87
C LEU A 79 31.82 5.44 13.50
N SER A 80 31.91 5.88 12.24
CA SER A 80 32.94 6.78 11.75
C SER A 80 32.80 8.17 12.33
N ASN A 81 33.92 8.90 12.35
CA ASN A 81 33.95 10.33 12.62
C ASN A 81 33.46 11.16 11.41
N SER A 82 33.19 10.53 10.28
CA SER A 82 32.63 11.18 9.09
C SER A 82 31.13 11.41 9.25
N ASN A 83 30.72 12.67 9.19
CA ASN A 83 29.31 13.07 9.11
C ASN A 83 28.91 13.22 7.63
N ILE A 84 27.68 12.84 7.33
CA ILE A 84 26.97 13.24 6.11
C ILE A 84 25.88 14.20 6.51
N GLU A 85 25.70 15.22 5.69
CA GLU A 85 24.53 16.09 5.72
C GLU A 85 23.66 15.77 4.51
N HIS A 86 22.38 15.48 4.75
CA HIS A 86 21.38 15.23 3.72
C HIS A 86 20.08 15.90 4.16
N TYR A 87 19.64 16.91 3.40
CA TYR A 87 18.35 17.61 3.56
C TYR A 87 17.99 18.01 4.99
N GLY A 88 18.88 18.75 5.64
CA GLY A 88 18.61 19.27 6.98
C GLY A 88 18.78 18.22 8.08
N PHE A 89 19.35 17.05 7.77
CA PHE A 89 19.76 16.05 8.74
C PHE A 89 21.26 15.78 8.64
N ILE A 90 21.90 15.62 9.78
CA ILE A 90 23.29 15.18 9.91
C ILE A 90 23.28 13.80 10.56
N PHE A 91 24.01 12.85 9.98
CA PHE A 91 24.19 11.51 10.54
C PHE A 91 25.60 11.00 10.29
N ARG A 92 26.00 10.00 11.06
CA ARG A 92 27.31 9.36 10.95
C ARG A 92 27.21 8.05 10.19
N LEU A 93 28.21 7.79 9.36
CA LEU A 93 28.30 6.52 8.65
C LEU A 93 29.09 5.46 9.45
N PRO A 94 28.87 4.18 9.15
CA PRO A 94 29.78 3.10 9.55
C PRO A 94 31.17 3.29 8.93
N ASN A 95 32.21 2.76 9.60
CA ASN A 95 33.63 2.96 9.28
C ASN A 95 34.11 2.49 7.89
N LYS A 96 33.22 1.95 7.05
CA LYS A 96 33.55 1.26 5.80
C LYS A 96 32.94 1.90 4.55
N GLY A 97 32.12 2.94 4.70
CA GLY A 97 31.38 3.55 3.59
C GLY A 97 32.11 4.74 2.95
N ILE A 98 32.02 4.86 1.62
CA ILE A 98 32.48 6.05 0.88
C ILE A 98 31.26 6.77 0.32
N ALA A 99 31.02 7.99 0.79
CA ALA A 99 29.91 8.83 0.38
C ALA A 99 30.20 9.60 -0.91
N ARG A 100 29.22 9.66 -1.80
CA ARG A 100 29.18 10.55 -2.97
C ARG A 100 27.75 11.05 -3.16
N THR A 101 27.61 12.35 -3.29
CA THR A 101 26.33 12.96 -3.67
C THR A 101 26.32 13.20 -5.17
N ILE A 102 25.32 12.66 -5.85
CA ILE A 102 25.10 12.87 -7.29
C ILE A 102 23.74 13.52 -7.43
N GLU A 103 23.74 14.73 -8.00
CA GLU A 103 22.57 15.62 -8.05
C GLU A 103 22.00 15.91 -6.65
N GLN A 104 21.03 15.11 -6.24
CA GLN A 104 20.21 15.28 -5.05
C GLN A 104 19.99 13.97 -4.27
N THR A 105 20.69 12.91 -4.68
CA THR A 105 20.74 11.60 -4.02
C THR A 105 22.13 11.42 -3.43
N THR A 106 22.21 11.01 -2.17
CA THR A 106 23.48 10.65 -1.54
C THR A 106 23.65 9.15 -1.54
N LEU A 107 24.67 8.68 -2.25
CA LEU A 107 25.04 7.27 -2.32
C LEU A 107 26.25 7.00 -1.46
N VAL A 108 26.18 5.98 -0.63
CA VAL A 108 27.29 5.51 0.18
C VAL A 108 27.62 4.10 -0.27
N ARG A 109 28.80 3.96 -0.89
CA ARG A 109 29.25 2.67 -1.41
C ARG A 109 30.01 1.90 -0.35
N PHE A 110 29.63 0.66 -0.17
CA PHE A 110 30.32 -0.34 0.65
C PHE A 110 30.93 -1.42 -0.26
N PRO A 111 31.85 -2.26 0.26
CA PRO A 111 32.38 -3.38 -0.51
C PRO A 111 31.31 -4.38 -1.00
N ASN A 112 30.26 -4.59 -0.19
CA ASN A 112 29.23 -5.62 -0.43
C ASN A 112 27.89 -5.06 -0.94
N GLY A 113 27.80 -3.75 -1.17
CA GLY A 113 26.52 -3.12 -1.53
C GLY A 113 26.56 -1.61 -1.42
N MET A 114 25.38 -1.01 -1.29
CA MET A 114 25.25 0.44 -1.15
C MET A 114 24.12 0.83 -0.20
N LEU A 115 24.22 2.05 0.28
CA LEU A 115 23.17 2.76 0.99
C LEU A 115 22.83 3.98 0.16
N GLU A 116 21.54 4.19 -0.09
CA GLU A 116 21.01 5.27 -0.88
C GLU A 116 20.11 6.14 -0.02
N PHE A 117 20.43 7.42 0.04
CA PHE A 117 19.52 8.44 0.54
C PHE A 117 18.85 9.07 -0.67
N PRO A 118 17.59 8.69 -0.99
CA PRO A 118 16.89 9.28 -2.11
C PRO A 118 16.75 10.79 -1.91
N ARG A 119 16.50 11.50 -3.03
CA ARG A 119 15.97 12.86 -2.96
C ARG A 119 14.75 12.83 -2.02
N PRO A 120 14.63 13.75 -1.05
CA PRO A 120 13.49 13.80 -0.18
C PRO A 120 12.27 14.00 -1.05
N GLU A 121 11.29 13.16 -0.81
CA GLU A 121 9.97 13.37 -1.32
C GLU A 121 9.49 14.71 -0.76
N ARG A 122 9.15 15.67 -1.64
CA ARG A 122 8.23 16.71 -1.18
C ARG A 122 6.96 16.00 -0.72
N TYR A 123 6.20 16.63 0.16
CA TYR A 123 4.90 16.08 0.57
C TYR A 123 4.01 15.70 -0.65
N GLU A 124 4.16 16.40 -1.76
CA GLU A 124 3.48 16.15 -3.04
C GLU A 124 4.06 14.96 -3.84
N ASP A 125 5.30 14.57 -3.58
CA ASP A 125 6.00 13.50 -4.31
C ASP A 125 5.73 12.12 -3.70
N SER A 126 5.38 12.05 -2.41
CA SER A 126 5.05 10.77 -1.75
C SER A 126 3.72 10.24 -2.23
N LEU A 127 3.69 9.04 -2.82
CA LEU A 127 2.45 8.44 -3.33
C LEU A 127 1.42 8.18 -2.23
N VAL A 128 1.87 7.93 -1.00
CA VAL A 128 1.00 7.74 0.18
C VAL A 128 0.35 9.07 0.60
N PHE A 129 1.10 10.17 0.62
CA PHE A 129 0.56 11.47 1.05
C PHE A 129 -0.18 12.19 -0.07
N ALA A 130 0.33 12.16 -1.30
CA ALA A 130 -0.31 12.73 -2.48
C ALA A 130 -1.71 12.13 -2.72
N SER A 131 -1.88 10.81 -2.49
CA SER A 131 -3.17 10.14 -2.65
C SER A 131 -4.22 10.50 -1.58
N THR A 132 -3.82 11.18 -0.50
CA THR A 132 -4.74 11.57 0.59
C THR A 132 -4.92 13.08 0.72
N HIS A 133 -4.11 13.89 0.03
CA HIS A 133 -4.14 15.34 0.15
C HIS A 133 -5.38 15.97 -0.52
N ASN A 134 -6.07 16.84 0.19
CA ASN A 134 -7.25 17.61 -0.28
C ASN A 134 -8.48 16.80 -0.72
N ASP A 135 -8.58 15.52 -0.34
CA ASP A 135 -9.78 14.72 -0.58
C ASP A 135 -10.72 14.77 0.63
N GLU A 136 -11.87 15.44 0.50
CA GLU A 136 -12.90 15.58 1.55
C GLU A 136 -13.45 14.21 2.01
N HIS A 137 -13.55 13.24 1.09
CA HIS A 137 -13.99 11.90 1.43
C HIS A 137 -12.94 11.16 2.26
N VAL A 138 -11.66 11.29 1.91
CA VAL A 138 -10.54 10.75 2.69
C VAL A 138 -10.45 11.41 4.06
N GLU A 139 -10.62 12.73 4.16
CA GLU A 139 -10.67 13.46 5.44
C GLU A 139 -11.79 12.91 6.34
N LYS A 140 -12.97 12.63 5.77
CA LYS A 140 -14.09 12.02 6.51
C LYS A 140 -13.78 10.62 7.02
N LEU A 141 -13.02 9.81 6.28
CA LEU A 141 -12.68 8.44 6.64
C LEU A 141 -11.54 8.36 7.65
N LEU A 142 -10.48 9.13 7.44
CA LEU A 142 -9.25 9.08 8.24
C LEU A 142 -9.30 10.04 9.42
N GLY A 143 -9.94 11.20 9.26
CA GLY A 143 -9.96 12.28 10.23
C GLY A 143 -8.81 13.25 10.00
N ARG A 144 -9.08 14.55 10.21
CA ARG A 144 -8.15 15.65 9.95
C ARG A 144 -6.80 15.49 10.65
N GLU A 145 -6.80 15.02 11.90
CA GLU A 145 -5.56 14.83 12.68
C GLU A 145 -4.59 13.85 12.01
N MET A 146 -5.11 12.77 11.42
CA MET A 146 -4.27 11.77 10.74
C MET A 146 -3.67 12.31 9.44
N LEU A 147 -4.37 13.20 8.75
CA LEU A 147 -3.87 13.81 7.50
C LEU A 147 -2.78 14.86 7.73
N HIS A 148 -2.65 15.37 8.96
CA HIS A 148 -1.63 16.35 9.32
C HIS A 148 -0.34 15.74 9.90
N SER A 149 -0.27 14.43 10.11
CA SER A 149 0.95 13.75 10.51
C SER A 149 1.24 12.56 9.62
N GLN A 150 2.35 12.66 8.89
CA GLN A 150 2.89 11.63 8.03
C GLN A 150 3.17 10.35 8.82
N PHE A 151 3.77 10.48 10.01
CA PHE A 151 4.02 9.33 10.86
C PHE A 151 2.73 8.63 11.29
N LYS A 152 1.73 9.39 11.79
CA LYS A 152 0.47 8.78 12.25
C LYS A 152 -0.25 8.07 11.11
N LEU A 153 -0.29 8.67 9.92
CA LEU A 153 -0.89 8.04 8.76
C LEU A 153 -0.17 6.74 8.39
N MET A 154 1.17 6.79 8.29
CA MET A 154 2.01 5.63 7.99
C MET A 154 1.84 4.53 9.04
N GLN A 155 1.83 4.89 10.33
CA GLN A 155 1.66 3.97 11.44
C GLN A 155 0.32 3.22 11.36
N VAL A 156 -0.77 3.94 11.12
CA VAL A 156 -2.11 3.33 11.02
C VAL A 156 -2.23 2.50 9.76
N ALA A 157 -1.62 2.92 8.64
CA ALA A 157 -1.57 2.14 7.41
C ALA A 157 -0.80 0.83 7.60
N MET A 158 0.38 0.87 8.22
CA MET A 158 1.20 -0.32 8.47
C MET A 158 0.51 -1.36 9.37
N LEU A 159 -0.36 -0.92 10.29
CA LEU A 159 -1.18 -1.79 11.14
C LEU A 159 -2.43 -2.34 10.46
N ALA A 160 -2.77 -1.88 9.25
CA ALA A 160 -3.92 -2.39 8.52
C ALA A 160 -3.66 -3.81 8.00
N THR A 161 -4.69 -4.66 8.05
CA THR A 161 -4.63 -6.03 7.52
C THR A 161 -5.91 -6.39 6.76
N PRO A 162 -5.85 -7.28 5.75
CA PRO A 162 -7.02 -7.69 4.97
C PRO A 162 -8.19 -8.19 5.81
N GLU A 163 -7.91 -8.80 6.96
CA GLU A 163 -8.90 -9.35 7.89
C GLU A 163 -9.71 -8.28 8.62
N GLN A 164 -9.24 -7.03 8.66
CA GLN A 164 -10.00 -5.93 9.27
C GLN A 164 -11.25 -5.58 8.45
N VAL A 165 -11.22 -5.83 7.13
CA VAL A 165 -12.38 -5.64 6.24
C VAL A 165 -13.30 -6.85 6.36
N LYS A 166 -14.57 -6.63 6.74
CA LYS A 166 -15.52 -7.71 7.02
C LYS A 166 -16.58 -7.83 5.93
N TRP A 167 -16.79 -9.03 5.40
CA TRP A 167 -17.79 -9.27 4.34
C TRP A 167 -19.22 -8.90 4.77
N TRP A 168 -19.54 -8.99 6.06
CA TRP A 168 -20.87 -8.67 6.60
C TRP A 168 -21.07 -7.18 6.93
N ARG A 169 -20.02 -6.35 6.85
CA ARG A 169 -20.10 -4.89 7.11
C ARG A 169 -20.20 -4.11 5.80
N PHE A 170 -21.23 -4.43 5.01
CA PHE A 170 -21.45 -3.89 3.68
C PHE A 170 -21.28 -2.37 3.62
N ARG A 171 -20.35 -1.91 2.79
CA ARG A 171 -20.04 -0.49 2.52
C ARG A 171 -20.11 0.43 3.74
N SER A 172 -19.59 -0.06 4.87
CA SER A 172 -19.47 0.74 6.10
C SER A 172 -18.23 1.62 6.03
N SER A 173 -18.26 2.79 6.70
CA SER A 173 -17.09 3.67 6.81
C SER A 173 -15.88 2.95 7.41
N GLN A 174 -16.09 1.95 8.27
CA GLN A 174 -15.01 1.11 8.82
C GLN A 174 -14.35 0.25 7.75
N ASN A 175 -15.12 -0.39 6.88
CA ASN A 175 -14.59 -1.18 5.77
C ASN A 175 -13.90 -0.29 4.72
N GLU A 176 -14.49 0.87 4.41
CA GLU A 176 -13.90 1.84 3.47
C GLU A 176 -12.57 2.36 4.02
N ARG A 177 -12.52 2.77 5.29
CA ARG A 177 -11.29 3.18 5.99
C ARG A 177 -10.23 2.09 5.97
N ALA A 178 -10.57 0.86 6.34
CA ALA A 178 -9.61 -0.25 6.38
C ALA A 178 -9.13 -0.63 4.96
N SER A 179 -9.99 -0.55 3.95
CA SER A 179 -9.62 -0.78 2.55
C SER A 179 -8.67 0.31 2.04
N LEU A 180 -8.94 1.58 2.35
CA LEU A 180 -8.04 2.70 2.03
C LEU A 180 -6.67 2.52 2.68
N LEU A 181 -6.62 2.23 3.98
CA LEU A 181 -5.35 2.02 4.71
C LEU A 181 -4.55 0.85 4.14
N LEU A 182 -5.21 -0.21 3.65
CA LEU A 182 -4.54 -1.32 2.95
C LEU A 182 -3.93 -0.90 1.62
N VAL A 183 -4.60 -0.03 0.86
CA VAL A 183 -4.04 0.53 -0.38
C VAL A 183 -2.82 1.39 -0.06
N LEU A 184 -2.90 2.25 0.96
CA LEU A 184 -1.75 3.06 1.40
C LEU A 184 -0.58 2.19 1.85
N LYS A 185 -0.84 1.12 2.60
CA LYS A 185 0.18 0.14 2.98
C LYS A 185 0.81 -0.53 1.77
N PHE A 186 0.01 -0.94 0.79
CA PHE A 186 0.52 -1.53 -0.45
C PHE A 186 1.46 -0.59 -1.20
N ILE A 187 1.09 0.68 -1.33
CA ILE A 187 1.93 1.70 -1.94
C ILE A 187 3.25 1.83 -1.16
N ALA A 188 3.19 2.04 0.16
CA ALA A 188 4.36 2.18 1.01
C ALA A 188 5.33 0.99 0.91
N LEU A 189 4.80 -0.24 0.85
CA LEU A 189 5.62 -1.45 0.76
C LEU A 189 6.22 -1.67 -0.63
N THR A 190 5.57 -1.20 -1.70
CA THR A 190 6.02 -1.41 -3.09
C THR A 190 6.92 -0.30 -3.62
N GLU A 191 6.78 0.92 -3.11
CA GLU A 191 7.66 2.06 -3.44
C GLU A 191 9.12 1.79 -3.07
N SER A 192 9.35 1.02 -2.00
CA SER A 192 10.67 0.69 -1.48
C SER A 192 11.58 -0.13 -2.41
N SER A 193 11.03 -0.93 -3.33
CA SER A 193 11.82 -1.76 -4.25
C SER A 193 10.94 -2.35 -5.35
N PRO A 194 11.00 -1.86 -6.60
CA PRO A 194 10.25 -2.47 -7.70
C PRO A 194 10.77 -3.87 -8.04
N VAL A 195 12.03 -4.16 -7.73
CA VAL A 195 12.67 -5.46 -8.01
C VAL A 195 12.14 -6.55 -7.07
N HIS A 196 11.81 -6.19 -5.83
CA HIS A 196 11.29 -7.11 -4.81
C HIS A 196 9.84 -6.81 -4.41
N ALA A 197 9.13 -6.02 -5.21
CA ALA A 197 7.69 -5.86 -5.07
C ALA A 197 7.05 -7.26 -5.03
N LEU A 198 6.25 -7.52 -3.99
CA LEU A 198 5.61 -8.82 -3.68
C LEU A 198 6.50 -9.91 -3.01
N THR A 199 7.76 -9.62 -2.66
CA THR A 199 8.57 -10.53 -1.83
C THR A 199 8.27 -10.33 -0.35
N ILE A 200 7.91 -11.40 0.37
CA ILE A 200 7.56 -11.34 1.79
C ILE A 200 8.77 -10.87 2.62
N ARG A 201 8.69 -9.65 3.17
CA ARG A 201 9.72 -9.06 4.02
C ARG A 201 9.17 -8.75 5.41
N PRO A 202 9.96 -8.95 6.48
CA PRO A 202 9.56 -8.51 7.81
C PRO A 202 9.46 -6.99 7.84
N VAL A 203 8.53 -6.48 8.63
CA VAL A 203 8.40 -5.05 8.92
C VAL A 203 8.69 -4.86 10.39
N TYR A 204 9.61 -3.96 10.70
CA TYR A 204 9.98 -3.63 12.06
C TYR A 204 9.64 -2.19 12.41
N THR A 205 9.42 -1.93 13.69
CA THR A 205 9.36 -0.58 14.25
C THR A 205 10.75 -0.18 14.73
N ILE A 206 11.14 1.06 14.41
CA ILE A 206 12.39 1.68 14.85
C ILE A 206 12.05 2.90 15.69
N SER A 207 12.82 3.10 16.76
CA SER A 207 12.82 4.34 17.52
C SER A 207 14.20 4.59 18.11
N SER A 208 14.71 5.80 17.91
CA SER A 208 15.94 6.27 18.56
C SER A 208 15.91 7.79 18.67
N GLY A 209 16.15 8.30 19.88
CA GLY A 209 16.03 9.73 20.18
C GLY A 209 14.64 10.27 19.83
N GLU A 210 14.58 11.32 19.03
CA GLU A 210 13.33 11.93 18.55
C GLU A 210 12.76 11.23 17.31
N PHE A 211 13.53 10.32 16.71
CA PHE A 211 13.13 9.62 15.49
C PHE A 211 12.36 8.34 15.79
N HIS A 212 11.35 8.10 14.97
CA HIS A 212 10.51 6.93 15.03
C HIS A 212 10.03 6.56 13.62
N GLY A 213 9.79 5.27 13.37
CA GLY A 213 9.39 4.83 12.04
C GLY A 213 9.49 3.34 11.84
N PHE A 214 9.82 2.94 10.61
CA PHE A 214 9.72 1.57 10.14
C PHE A 214 10.97 1.12 9.39
N GLN A 215 11.29 -0.16 9.52
CA GLN A 215 12.23 -0.87 8.66
C GLN A 215 11.49 -1.96 7.90
N VAL A 216 11.55 -1.91 6.58
CA VAL A 216 10.99 -2.96 5.70
C VAL A 216 12.14 -3.78 5.17
N GLY A 217 12.18 -5.07 5.51
CA GLY A 217 13.28 -5.97 5.17
C GLY A 217 14.28 -6.16 6.30
N ASN A 218 15.31 -6.94 6.00
CA ASN A 218 16.38 -7.26 6.93
C ASN A 218 17.70 -7.31 6.14
N PRO A 219 18.65 -6.41 6.42
CA PRO A 219 19.91 -6.36 5.68
C PRO A 219 20.88 -7.48 6.08
N ASP A 220 20.56 -8.25 7.13
CA ASP A 220 21.36 -9.38 7.62
C ASP A 220 20.96 -10.71 6.94
N VAL A 221 19.85 -10.73 6.18
CA VAL A 221 19.28 -11.95 5.57
C VAL A 221 19.05 -11.70 4.08
N PRO A 222 19.36 -12.65 3.16
CA PRO A 222 19.05 -12.51 1.74
C PRO A 222 17.59 -12.04 1.51
N PRO A 223 17.34 -11.05 0.64
CA PRO A 223 18.25 -10.46 -0.35
C PRO A 223 19.23 -9.39 0.19
N TYR A 224 19.37 -9.24 1.51
CA TYR A 224 20.24 -8.24 2.18
C TYR A 224 19.81 -6.82 1.85
N GLU A 225 18.49 -6.62 1.81
CA GLU A 225 17.86 -5.33 1.52
C GLU A 225 17.03 -4.87 2.70
N ALA A 226 17.06 -3.57 2.94
CA ALA A 226 16.15 -2.93 3.88
C ALA A 226 15.89 -1.48 3.49
N ARG A 227 14.63 -1.04 3.62
CA ARG A 227 14.27 0.37 3.61
C ARG A 227 14.02 0.84 5.02
N ILE A 228 14.54 2.01 5.35
CA ILE A 228 14.33 2.67 6.63
C ILE A 228 13.55 3.97 6.36
N ASP A 229 12.36 4.09 6.95
CA ASP A 229 11.52 5.29 6.93
C ASP A 229 11.42 5.86 8.33
N LEU A 230 11.88 7.09 8.55
CA LEU A 230 11.95 7.75 9.85
C LEU A 230 11.24 9.09 9.82
N TYR A 231 10.64 9.44 10.95
CA TYR A 231 9.96 10.70 11.20
C TYR A 231 10.50 11.28 12.50
N ASP A 232 10.81 12.58 12.51
CA ASP A 232 11.24 13.28 13.72
C ASP A 232 10.06 13.84 14.52
N GLY A 233 10.34 14.53 15.63
CA GLY A 233 9.30 15.16 16.46
C GLY A 233 8.50 16.27 15.76
N ALA A 234 9.01 16.81 14.65
CA ALA A 234 8.34 17.79 13.79
C ALA A 234 7.68 17.14 12.57
N ASP A 235 7.59 15.80 12.53
CA ASP A 235 7.00 15.00 11.45
C ASP A 235 7.71 15.17 10.09
N ARG A 236 9.00 15.56 10.10
CA ARG A 236 9.85 15.57 8.92
C ARG A 236 10.28 14.13 8.60
N HIS A 237 10.10 13.73 7.34
CA HIS A 237 10.44 12.39 6.86
C HIS A 237 11.88 12.32 6.35
N LEU A 238 12.57 11.25 6.75
CA LEU A 238 13.88 10.85 6.25
C LEU A 238 13.80 9.37 5.88
N ALA A 239 14.11 9.04 4.63
CA ALA A 239 14.19 7.67 4.16
C ALA A 239 15.59 7.35 3.64
N PHE A 240 15.95 6.07 3.73
CA PHE A 240 17.11 5.52 3.03
C PHE A 240 16.95 4.03 2.77
N ASP A 241 17.55 3.58 1.68
CA ASP A 241 17.51 2.20 1.22
C ASP A 241 18.89 1.56 1.33
N ILE A 242 18.95 0.31 1.76
CA ILE A 242 20.14 -0.52 1.86
C ILE A 242 20.01 -1.64 0.84
N TRP A 243 21.00 -1.77 -0.04
CA TRP A 243 21.00 -2.73 -1.13
C TRP A 243 22.26 -3.59 -1.11
N GLY A 244 22.09 -4.89 -0.84
CA GLY A 244 23.12 -5.90 -1.09
C GLY A 244 23.35 -6.13 -2.57
N GLY A 245 24.62 -6.25 -2.98
CA GLY A 245 24.91 -6.70 -4.35
C GLY A 245 24.47 -8.16 -4.55
N GLU A 246 24.08 -8.54 -5.77
CA GLU A 246 23.70 -9.92 -6.08
C GLU A 246 24.84 -10.89 -5.71
N GLY A 247 24.58 -11.86 -4.83
CA GLY A 247 25.59 -12.79 -4.33
C GLY A 247 26.62 -12.19 -3.37
N HIS A 248 26.49 -10.91 -3.02
CA HIS A 248 27.29 -10.23 -2.01
C HIS A 248 26.49 -10.15 -0.71
N GLY A 249 27.12 -10.56 0.39
CA GLY A 249 26.47 -10.69 1.69
C GLY A 249 26.05 -9.36 2.30
N GLN A 250 25.66 -9.43 3.57
CA GLN A 250 25.31 -8.30 4.43
C GLN A 250 26.13 -7.02 4.16
N VAL A 251 25.42 -5.92 3.89
CA VAL A 251 26.01 -4.59 3.68
C VAL A 251 26.29 -3.90 5.00
N LEU A 252 25.28 -3.89 5.87
CA LEU A 252 25.28 -3.29 7.19
C LEU A 252 24.67 -4.28 8.18
N THR A 253 25.21 -4.32 9.40
CA THR A 253 24.57 -5.04 10.50
C THR A 253 23.42 -4.22 11.09
N GLN A 254 22.48 -4.89 11.76
CA GLN A 254 21.45 -4.18 12.53
C GLN A 254 22.04 -3.20 13.55
N GLU A 255 23.21 -3.50 14.12
CA GLU A 255 23.88 -2.64 15.11
C GLU A 255 24.48 -1.38 14.49
N GLU A 256 25.00 -1.51 13.26
CA GLU A 256 25.45 -0.36 12.46
C GLU A 256 24.26 0.53 12.09
N ILE A 257 23.11 -0.06 11.72
CA ILE A 257 21.88 0.68 11.43
C ILE A 257 21.36 1.40 12.67
N ASN A 258 21.27 0.70 13.80
CA ASN A 258 20.82 1.31 15.06
C ASN A 258 21.69 2.51 15.43
N ALA A 259 23.03 2.36 15.32
CA ALA A 259 23.96 3.45 15.60
C ALA A 259 23.80 4.61 14.60
N MET A 260 23.63 4.32 13.31
CA MET A 260 23.34 5.34 12.30
C MET A 260 22.08 6.13 12.67
N VAL A 261 20.97 5.44 12.97
CA VAL A 261 19.70 6.08 13.34
C VAL A 261 19.86 6.90 14.63
N ALA A 262 20.56 6.39 15.63
CA ALA A 262 20.85 7.11 16.88
C ALA A 262 21.71 8.36 16.68
N SER A 263 22.51 8.40 15.60
CA SER A 263 23.36 9.54 15.28
C SER A 263 22.65 10.65 14.51
N ILE A 264 21.43 10.41 14.03
CA ILE A 264 20.66 11.38 13.26
C ILE A 264 20.30 12.55 14.16
N ARG A 265 20.58 13.75 13.66
CA ARG A 265 20.19 15.01 14.28
C ARG A 265 19.85 16.02 13.20
N PRO A 266 19.00 17.02 13.49
CA PRO A 266 18.83 18.15 12.59
C PRO A 266 20.18 18.80 12.28
N ALA A 267 20.40 19.17 11.03
CA ALA A 267 21.41 20.16 10.69
C ALA A 267 20.97 21.48 11.34
N SER A 268 21.89 22.16 12.03
CA SER A 268 21.57 23.46 12.64
C SER A 268 20.99 24.40 11.57
N ASP A 269 19.87 25.07 11.90
CA ASP A 269 19.19 26.00 10.98
C ASP A 269 20.18 27.01 10.37
N HIS A 270 20.21 27.07 9.04
CA HIS A 270 20.76 28.19 8.28
C HIS A 270 19.64 29.15 7.90
#